data_AF-A0A0R0CQH1-F1
#
_entry.id   AF-A0A0R0CQH1-F1
#
_cell.length_a   1.000
_cell.length_b   1.000
_cell.length_c   1.000
_cell.angle_alpha   90.00
_cell.angle_beta   90.00
_cell.angle_gamma   90.00
#
_symmetry.space_group_name_H-M   'P 1'
#
loop_
_entity.id
_entity.type
_entity.pdbx_description
1 polymer ?
#
loop_
_entity_poly.entity_id
_entity_poly.type
_entity_poly.pdbx_seq_one_letter_code
_entity_poly.pdbx_strand_id
1 'polypeptide(L)'
;MILFAASLLALVVMAVWFLNARSALSQAYGLLGNAKQALSEAQVREQEAQLKVKQAQSAIDLLNAADQQGFQPADWGERLVNLRQVQMNREDTTALIGSVTRSNQRVFGAEAFELSVTHPDEGLFDVPSAVERVPAPLSLTLRGSALFRTTALSGSAIELQGGVQ
;
A
#
# COMPACT_ATOMS: atom_id res chain seq x y z
N MET A 1 79.67 23.71 -22.91
CA MET A 1 79.27 22.40 -22.34
C MET A 1 78.80 22.50 -20.89
N ILE A 2 79.53 23.15 -19.97
CA ILE A 2 79.16 23.21 -18.53
C ILE A 2 77.82 23.93 -18.28
N LEU A 3 77.55 25.05 -18.97
CA LEU A 3 76.27 25.78 -18.84
C LEU A 3 75.05 24.93 -19.22
N PHE A 4 75.18 24.11 -20.27
CA PHE A 4 74.13 23.20 -20.71
C PHE A 4 73.87 22.09 -19.68
N ALA A 5 74.94 21.52 -19.11
CA ALA A 5 74.83 20.54 -18.04
C ALA A 5 74.14 21.13 -16.80
N ALA A 6 74.48 22.37 -16.42
CA ALA A 6 73.87 23.06 -15.28
C ALA A 6 72.38 23.35 -15.50
N SER A 7 71.98 23.83 -16.69
CA SER A 7 70.56 24.05 -17.01
C SER A 7 69.76 22.75 -17.01
N LEU A 8 70.35 21.66 -17.48
CA LEU A 8 69.69 20.35 -17.53
C LEU A 8 69.50 19.78 -16.12
N LEU A 9 70.49 19.94 -15.23
CA LEU A 9 70.38 19.58 -13.82
C LEU A 9 69.29 20.37 -13.10
N ALA A 10 69.23 21.69 -13.32
CA ALA A 10 68.19 22.55 -12.75
C ALA A 10 66.79 22.15 -13.24
N LEU A 11 66.64 21.79 -14.51
CA LEU A 11 65.38 21.32 -15.08
C LEU A 11 64.92 20.00 -14.43
N VAL A 12 65.85 19.06 -14.24
CA VAL A 12 65.56 17.77 -13.59
C VAL A 12 65.12 17.97 -12.14
N VAL A 13 65.81 18.84 -11.38
CA VAL A 13 65.43 19.15 -9.99
C VAL A 13 64.03 19.77 -9.92
N MET A 14 63.73 20.73 -10.78
CA MET A 14 62.38 21.33 -10.84
C MET A 14 61.30 20.32 -11.24
N ALA A 15 61.59 19.43 -12.20
CA ALA A 15 60.65 18.40 -12.62
C ALA A 15 60.33 17.42 -11.48
N VAL A 16 61.36 16.95 -10.75
CA VAL A 16 61.20 16.07 -9.58
C VAL A 16 60.41 16.76 -8.47
N TRP A 17 60.68 18.03 -8.20
CA TRP A 17 59.93 18.80 -7.20
C TRP A 17 58.45 18.94 -7.59
N PHE A 18 58.17 19.28 -8.85
CA PHE A 18 56.81 19.42 -9.35
C PHE A 18 56.01 18.10 -9.31
N LEU A 19 56.66 16.97 -9.64
CA LEU A 19 56.04 15.64 -9.55
C LEU A 19 55.66 15.28 -8.10
N ASN A 20 56.53 15.59 -7.13
CA ASN A 20 56.25 15.34 -5.72
C ASN A 20 55.17 16.27 -5.15
N ALA A 21 55.17 17.55 -5.53
CA ALA A 21 54.12 18.49 -5.13
C ALA A 21 52.75 18.07 -5.69
N ARG A 22 52.72 17.61 -6.96
CA ARG A 22 51.49 17.12 -7.61
C ARG A 22 50.99 15.81 -6.99
N SER A 23 51.88 14.89 -6.63
CA SER A 23 51.49 13.62 -6.00
C SER A 23 50.95 13.83 -4.58
N ALA A 24 51.57 14.71 -3.78
CA ALA A 24 51.08 15.07 -2.45
C ALA A 24 49.68 15.70 -2.50
N LEU A 25 49.44 16.58 -3.48
CA LEU A 25 48.14 17.19 -3.71
C LEU A 25 47.09 16.14 -4.14
N SER A 26 47.45 15.23 -5.06
CA SER A 26 46.58 14.12 -5.47
C SER A 26 46.21 13.20 -4.31
N GLN A 27 47.15 12.91 -3.40
CA GLN A 27 46.89 12.07 -2.22
C GLN A 27 45.96 12.77 -1.23
N ALA A 28 46.15 14.07 -0.99
CA ALA A 28 45.27 14.86 -0.14
C ALA A 28 43.82 14.90 -0.68
N TYR A 29 43.64 15.05 -1.99
CA TYR A 29 42.32 14.96 -2.63
C TYR A 29 41.72 13.56 -2.54
N GLY A 30 42.54 12.50 -2.67
CA GLY A 30 42.10 11.12 -2.49
C GLY A 30 41.58 10.86 -1.07
N LEU A 31 42.31 11.30 -0.05
CA LEU A 31 41.89 11.18 1.35
C LEU A 31 40.61 11.96 1.65
N LEU A 32 40.50 13.19 1.13
CA LEU A 32 39.28 14.00 1.27
C LEU A 32 38.08 13.35 0.55
N GLY A 33 38.30 12.79 -0.64
CA GLY A 33 37.28 12.06 -1.39
C GLY A 33 36.76 10.85 -0.61
N ASN A 34 37.67 10.03 -0.08
CA ASN A 34 37.31 8.85 0.71
C ASN A 34 36.56 9.22 2.00
N ALA A 35 37.00 10.27 2.71
CA ALA A 35 36.31 10.73 3.91
C ALA A 35 34.90 11.26 3.60
N LYS A 36 34.74 12.01 2.50
CA LYS A 36 33.43 12.48 2.04
C LYS A 36 32.52 11.32 1.64
N GLN A 37 33.07 10.31 0.96
CA GLN A 37 32.32 9.13 0.55
C GLN A 37 31.82 8.35 1.77
N ALA A 38 32.69 8.08 2.75
CA ALA A 38 32.31 7.40 3.98
C ALA A 38 31.24 8.17 4.79
N LEU A 39 31.34 9.51 4.84
CA LEU A 39 30.34 10.37 5.46
C LEU A 39 29.00 10.31 4.72
N SER A 40 29.02 10.36 3.39
CA SER A 40 27.80 10.25 2.58
C SER A 40 27.12 8.89 2.79
N GLU A 41 27.89 7.80 2.84
CA GLU A 41 27.35 6.46 3.11
C GLU A 41 26.75 6.35 4.51
N ALA A 42 27.42 6.93 5.52
CA ALA A 42 26.90 6.98 6.88
C ALA A 42 25.60 7.79 6.97
N GLN A 43 25.52 8.94 6.29
CA GLN A 43 24.32 9.76 6.22
C GLN A 43 23.14 9.04 5.56
N VAL A 44 23.39 8.30 4.48
CA VAL A 44 22.34 7.50 3.83
C VAL A 44 21.80 6.45 4.79
N ARG A 45 22.67 5.71 5.49
CA ARG A 45 22.22 4.72 6.49
C ARG A 45 21.46 5.36 7.65
N GLU A 46 21.89 6.53 8.10
CA GLU A 46 21.19 7.28 9.14
C GLU A 46 19.78 7.69 8.67
N GLN A 47 19.66 8.21 7.45
CA GLN A 47 18.35 8.59 6.88
C GLN A 47 17.42 7.39 6.73
N GLU A 48 17.94 6.24 6.27
CA GLU A 48 17.16 5.00 6.21
C GLU A 48 16.68 4.54 7.58
N ALA A 49 17.55 4.60 8.60
CA ALA A 49 17.19 4.27 9.97
C ALA A 49 16.13 5.24 10.52
N GLN A 50 16.30 6.54 10.31
CA GLN A 50 15.32 7.55 10.72
C GLN A 50 13.97 7.35 10.03
N LEU A 51 13.96 6.97 8.75
CA LEU A 51 12.73 6.68 8.02
C LEU A 51 11.98 5.49 8.64
N LYS A 52 12.70 4.42 8.97
CA LYS A 52 12.11 3.23 9.63
C LYS A 52 11.51 3.59 10.99
N VAL A 53 12.21 4.41 11.78
CA VAL A 53 11.70 4.88 13.07
C VAL A 53 10.43 5.72 12.89
N LYS A 54 10.41 6.66 11.94
CA LYS A 54 9.22 7.46 11.63
C LYS A 54 8.05 6.59 11.19
N GLN A 55 8.27 5.58 10.35
CA GLN A 55 7.23 4.66 9.91
C GLN A 55 6.65 3.85 11.07
N ALA A 56 7.52 3.33 11.96
CA ALA A 56 7.08 2.62 13.15
C ALA A 56 6.25 3.53 14.08
N GLN A 57 6.69 4.78 14.29
CA GLN A 57 5.94 5.75 15.10
C GLN A 57 4.57 6.04 14.49
N SER A 58 4.50 6.32 13.18
CA SER A 58 3.23 6.56 12.50
C SER A 58 2.29 5.35 12.60
N ALA A 59 2.80 4.13 12.50
CA ALA A 59 1.98 2.93 12.66
C ALA A 59 1.39 2.81 14.08
N ILE A 60 2.19 3.12 15.11
CA ILE A 60 1.73 3.15 16.51
C ILE A 60 0.66 4.23 16.69
N ASP A 61 0.87 5.43 16.15
CA ASP A 61 -0.09 6.53 16.26
C ASP A 61 -1.43 6.18 15.59
N LEU A 62 -1.39 5.52 14.42
CA LEU A 62 -2.58 5.02 13.73
C LEU A 62 -3.31 3.95 14.54
N LEU A 63 -2.58 3.02 15.16
CA LEU A 63 -3.17 1.99 16.02
C LEU A 63 -3.82 2.61 17.26
N ASN A 64 -3.17 3.58 17.89
CA ASN A 64 -3.73 4.31 19.04
C ASN A 64 -4.98 5.10 18.65
N ALA A 65 -4.97 5.76 17.49
CA ALA A 65 -6.15 6.47 16.98
C ALA A 65 -7.30 5.51 16.65
N ALA A 66 -6.99 4.34 16.08
CA ALA A 66 -7.98 3.28 15.81
C ALA A 66 -8.60 2.73 17.11
N ASP A 67 -7.77 2.47 18.13
CA ASP A 67 -8.21 2.00 19.44
C ASP A 67 -9.15 3.00 20.13
N GLN A 68 -8.82 4.30 20.11
CA GLN A 68 -9.68 5.37 20.64
C GLN A 68 -11.04 5.46 19.93
N GLN A 69 -11.12 5.03 18.67
CA GLN A 69 -12.34 4.96 17.89
C GLN A 69 -13.07 3.61 18.02
N GLY A 70 -12.57 2.70 18.87
CA GLY A 70 -13.14 1.37 19.09
C GLY A 70 -12.88 0.38 17.96
N PHE A 71 -11.88 0.65 17.11
CA PHE A 71 -11.38 -0.26 16.08
C PHE A 71 -10.15 -1.01 16.61
N GLN A 72 -10.38 -1.97 17.53
CA GLN A 72 -9.32 -2.87 17.98
C GLN A 72 -9.06 -3.96 16.94
N PRO A 73 -7.88 -4.04 16.30
CA PRO A 73 -7.64 -4.98 15.19
C PRO A 73 -7.92 -6.45 15.52
N ALA A 74 -7.69 -6.86 16.78
CA ALA A 74 -7.96 -8.24 17.24
C ALA A 74 -9.46 -8.60 17.24
N ASP A 75 -10.33 -7.60 17.37
CA ASP A 75 -11.79 -7.77 17.42
C ASP A 75 -12.44 -7.76 16.04
N TRP A 76 -11.66 -7.58 14.96
CA TRP A 76 -12.17 -7.52 13.59
C TRP A 76 -11.62 -8.67 12.75
N GLY A 77 -12.52 -9.44 12.14
CA GLY A 77 -12.20 -10.41 11.10
C GLY A 77 -12.38 -9.78 9.72
N GLU A 78 -11.53 -10.18 8.77
CA GLU A 78 -11.62 -9.77 7.38
C GLU A 78 -12.02 -10.94 6.48
N ARG A 79 -12.95 -10.70 5.56
CA ARG A 79 -13.32 -11.62 4.49
C ARG A 79 -13.35 -10.90 3.16
N LEU A 80 -12.60 -11.41 2.19
CA LEU A 80 -12.64 -10.91 0.82
C LEU A 80 -13.94 -11.33 0.12
N VAL A 81 -14.56 -10.38 -0.58
CA VAL A 81 -15.72 -10.61 -1.44
C VAL A 81 -15.28 -10.42 -2.88
N ASN A 82 -15.56 -11.40 -3.73
CA ASN A 82 -15.24 -11.37 -5.15
C ASN A 82 -16.35 -12.06 -5.93
N LEU A 83 -17.44 -11.31 -6.15
CA LEU A 83 -18.53 -11.69 -7.02
C LEU A 83 -18.31 -11.03 -8.38
N ARG A 84 -18.34 -11.83 -9.45
CA ARG A 84 -18.12 -11.33 -10.82
C ARG A 84 -19.31 -11.69 -11.68
N GLN A 85 -20.03 -10.68 -12.18
CA GLN A 85 -21.15 -10.83 -13.11
C GLN A 85 -22.14 -11.93 -12.70
N VAL A 86 -22.48 -12.01 -11.42
CA VAL A 86 -23.47 -12.98 -10.94
C VAL A 86 -24.85 -12.46 -11.32
N GLN A 87 -25.65 -13.32 -11.95
CA GLN A 87 -27.05 -13.02 -12.22
C GLN A 87 -27.90 -13.45 -11.04
N MET A 88 -28.62 -12.52 -10.44
CA MET A 88 -29.44 -12.76 -9.26
C MET A 88 -30.83 -12.17 -9.49
N ASN A 89 -31.86 -12.74 -8.86
CA ASN A 89 -33.16 -12.10 -8.85
C ASN A 89 -33.05 -10.75 -8.07
N ARG A 90 -34.04 -9.87 -8.25
CA ARG A 90 -34.03 -8.55 -7.61
C ARG A 90 -34.09 -8.62 -6.07
N GLU A 91 -34.76 -9.63 -5.53
CA GLU A 91 -34.94 -9.85 -4.09
C GLU A 91 -33.60 -10.24 -3.42
N ASP A 92 -32.91 -11.25 -3.94
CA ASP A 92 -31.61 -11.72 -3.50
C ASP A 92 -30.53 -10.63 -3.68
N THR A 93 -30.60 -9.85 -4.76
CA THR A 93 -29.71 -8.71 -4.98
C THR A 93 -29.91 -7.65 -3.89
N THR A 94 -31.17 -7.36 -3.54
CA THR A 94 -31.51 -6.40 -2.47
C THR A 94 -31.03 -6.91 -1.12
N ALA A 95 -31.25 -8.19 -0.81
CA ALA A 95 -30.78 -8.82 0.42
C ALA A 95 -29.24 -8.80 0.53
N LEU A 96 -28.54 -9.09 -0.58
CA LEU A 96 -27.08 -9.05 -0.65
C LEU A 96 -26.55 -7.63 -0.43
N ILE A 97 -27.08 -6.63 -1.14
CA ILE A 97 -26.67 -5.22 -0.94
C ILE A 97 -26.97 -4.76 0.49
N GLY A 98 -28.12 -5.16 1.04
CA GLY A 98 -28.47 -4.92 2.43
C GLY A 98 -27.43 -5.50 3.39
N SER A 99 -26.95 -6.72 3.14
CA SER A 99 -25.93 -7.39 3.97
C SER A 99 -24.55 -6.70 3.94
N VAL A 100 -24.30 -5.92 2.89
CA VAL A 100 -23.05 -5.17 2.64
C VAL A 100 -23.11 -3.75 3.24
N THR A 101 -24.28 -3.33 3.73
CA THR A 101 -24.47 -2.00 4.32
C THR A 101 -23.67 -1.85 5.62
N ARG A 102 -23.04 -0.69 5.80
CA ARG A 102 -22.23 -0.38 6.98
C ARG A 102 -23.09 -0.43 8.25
N SER A 103 -22.61 -1.15 9.26
CA SER A 103 -23.16 -1.17 10.62
C SER A 103 -22.03 -1.05 11.64
N ASN A 104 -22.36 -0.89 12.92
CA ASN A 104 -21.35 -0.82 13.99
C ASN A 104 -20.56 -2.15 14.15
N GLN A 105 -21.09 -3.25 13.61
CA GLN A 105 -20.49 -4.58 13.69
C GLN A 105 -19.91 -5.07 12.36
N ARG A 106 -20.17 -4.36 11.25
CA ARG A 106 -19.73 -4.76 9.90
C ARG A 106 -19.39 -3.53 9.07
N VAL A 107 -18.23 -3.52 8.45
CA VAL A 107 -17.79 -2.49 7.51
C VAL A 107 -17.45 -3.17 6.21
N PHE A 108 -17.92 -2.63 5.09
CA PHE A 108 -17.55 -3.12 3.77
C PHE A 108 -16.80 -2.04 3.00
N GLY A 109 -15.58 -2.35 2.58
CA GLY A 109 -14.80 -1.55 1.66
C GLY A 109 -14.98 -2.06 0.24
N ALA A 110 -15.85 -1.42 -0.54
CA ALA A 110 -16.06 -1.75 -1.94
C ALA A 110 -14.89 -1.22 -2.79
N GLU A 111 -14.23 -2.09 -3.53
CA GLU A 111 -13.25 -1.72 -4.57
C GLU A 111 -13.89 -1.64 -5.95
N ALA A 112 -14.89 -2.49 -6.22
CA ALA A 112 -15.68 -2.47 -7.43
C ALA A 112 -17.12 -2.84 -7.10
N PHE A 113 -18.06 -2.03 -7.58
CA PHE A 113 -19.50 -2.29 -7.48
C PHE A 113 -20.13 -1.91 -8.82
N GLU A 114 -20.69 -2.89 -9.51
CA GLU A 114 -21.44 -2.69 -10.73
C GLU A 114 -22.76 -3.45 -10.63
N LEU A 115 -23.86 -2.75 -10.90
CA LEU A 115 -25.19 -3.32 -10.92
C LEU A 115 -25.85 -2.92 -12.24
N SER A 116 -26.26 -3.90 -13.03
CA SER A 116 -26.89 -3.68 -14.33
C SER A 116 -28.10 -4.58 -14.54
N VAL A 117 -29.00 -4.14 -15.42
CA VAL A 117 -30.13 -4.94 -15.89
C VAL A 117 -29.66 -5.91 -16.97
N THR A 118 -30.24 -7.11 -17.02
CA THR A 118 -29.94 -8.08 -18.08
C THR A 118 -30.74 -7.84 -19.36
N HIS A 119 -31.86 -7.11 -19.26
CA HIS A 119 -32.76 -6.83 -20.37
C HIS A 119 -32.95 -5.32 -20.57
N PRO A 120 -33.01 -4.84 -21.83
CA PRO A 120 -33.04 -3.41 -22.16
C PRO A 120 -34.39 -2.74 -21.89
N ASP A 121 -35.45 -3.53 -21.73
CA ASP A 121 -36.81 -3.07 -21.45
C ASP A 121 -37.09 -2.91 -19.95
N GLU A 122 -36.10 -3.17 -19.10
CA GLU A 122 -36.20 -2.99 -17.65
C GLU A 122 -35.31 -1.87 -17.13
N GLY A 123 -35.85 -1.10 -16.19
CA GLY A 123 -35.09 -0.13 -15.41
C GLY A 123 -34.49 -0.74 -14.13
N LEU A 124 -33.41 -0.14 -13.65
CA LEU A 124 -32.90 -0.41 -12.30
C LEU A 124 -33.80 0.22 -11.22
N PHE A 125 -34.40 1.35 -11.55
CA PHE A 125 -35.20 2.18 -10.63
C PHE A 125 -36.71 2.03 -10.83
N ASP A 126 -37.12 1.33 -11.88
CA ASP A 126 -38.52 1.02 -12.12
C ASP A 126 -38.90 -0.23 -11.32
N VAL A 127 -39.94 -0.11 -10.50
CA VAL A 127 -40.51 -1.25 -9.78
C VAL A 127 -41.33 -2.04 -10.79
N PRO A 128 -40.90 -3.25 -11.21
CA PRO A 128 -41.66 -4.04 -12.16
C PRO A 128 -42.98 -4.42 -11.49
N SER A 129 -44.11 -4.13 -12.13
CA SER A 129 -45.40 -4.52 -11.60
C SER A 129 -45.54 -6.05 -11.74
N ALA A 130 -45.75 -6.76 -10.63
CA ALA A 130 -45.90 -8.23 -10.62
C ALA A 130 -47.13 -8.72 -11.41
N VAL A 131 -47.97 -7.79 -11.86
CA VAL A 131 -49.18 -8.03 -12.66
C VAL A 131 -48.84 -8.22 -14.15
N GLU A 132 -47.72 -7.69 -14.64
CA GLU A 132 -47.40 -7.65 -16.09
C GLU A 132 -46.37 -8.69 -16.53
N ARG A 133 -45.37 -9.03 -15.71
CA ARG A 133 -44.33 -10.04 -16.02
C ARG A 133 -43.46 -10.38 -14.82
N VAL A 134 -42.79 -11.54 -14.87
CA VAL A 134 -41.70 -11.87 -13.94
C VAL A 134 -40.50 -10.96 -14.26
N PRO A 135 -39.95 -10.23 -13.26
CA PRO A 135 -38.79 -9.37 -13.47
C PRO A 135 -37.56 -10.15 -13.95
N ALA A 136 -36.82 -9.59 -14.91
CA ALA A 136 -35.55 -10.14 -15.34
C ALA A 136 -34.51 -10.06 -14.20
N PRO A 137 -33.55 -11.00 -14.18
CA PRO A 137 -32.46 -10.96 -13.20
C PRO A 137 -31.57 -9.74 -13.42
N LEU A 138 -30.91 -9.29 -12.35
CA LEU A 138 -29.87 -8.26 -12.39
C LEU A 138 -28.49 -8.91 -12.46
N SER A 139 -27.55 -8.25 -13.14
CA SER A 139 -26.14 -8.64 -13.13
C SER A 139 -25.40 -7.79 -12.10
N LEU A 140 -24.71 -8.46 -11.17
CA LEU A 140 -23.95 -7.84 -10.10
C LEU A 140 -22.46 -8.24 -10.17
N THR A 141 -21.59 -7.24 -10.14
CA THR A 141 -20.18 -7.40 -9.82
C THR A 141 -19.90 -6.68 -8.51
N LEU A 142 -19.33 -7.41 -7.54
CA LEU A 142 -18.97 -6.86 -6.24
C LEU A 142 -17.61 -7.40 -5.80
N ARG A 143 -16.63 -6.50 -5.67
CA ARG A 143 -15.29 -6.81 -5.18
C ARG A 143 -14.93 -5.89 -4.03
N GLY A 144 -14.36 -6.43 -2.96
CA GLY A 144 -13.91 -5.64 -1.81
C GLY A 144 -13.59 -6.49 -0.60
N SER A 145 -13.40 -5.82 0.54
CA SER A 145 -13.18 -6.46 1.84
C SER A 145 -14.34 -6.20 2.79
N ALA A 146 -14.83 -7.25 3.43
CA ALA A 146 -15.81 -7.19 4.50
C ALA A 146 -15.10 -7.38 5.84
N LEU A 147 -15.14 -6.35 6.67
CA LEU A 147 -14.70 -6.38 8.06
C LEU A 147 -15.91 -6.67 8.95
N PHE A 148 -15.78 -7.57 9.92
CA PHE A 148 -16.83 -7.91 10.87
C PHE A 148 -16.26 -8.08 12.28
N ARG A 149 -17.02 -7.73 13.31
CA ARG A 149 -16.57 -7.93 14.70
C ARG A 149 -16.56 -9.43 15.05
N THR A 150 -15.41 -9.96 15.48
CA THR A 150 -15.22 -11.37 15.88
C THR A 150 -15.86 -11.68 17.23
N THR A 151 -15.89 -10.72 18.15
CA THR A 151 -16.52 -10.87 19.47
C THR A 151 -18.05 -10.95 19.40
N ALA A 152 -18.66 -10.42 18.33
CA ALA A 152 -20.10 -10.55 18.09
C ALA A 152 -20.49 -11.97 17.63
N LEU A 153 -19.57 -12.73 17.01
CA LEU A 153 -19.83 -14.09 16.53
C LEU A 153 -19.94 -15.11 17.67
N SER A 154 -19.37 -14.83 18.86
CA SER A 154 -19.55 -15.68 20.05
C SER A 154 -20.99 -15.67 20.58
N GLY A 155 -21.82 -14.69 20.19
CA GLY A 155 -23.24 -14.60 20.57
C GLY A 155 -24.22 -14.93 19.43
N SER A 156 -23.75 -15.29 18.24
CA SER A 156 -24.61 -15.53 17.07
C SER A 156 -24.28 -16.81 16.30
N ALA A 157 -23.66 -17.78 16.97
CA ALA A 157 -23.52 -19.16 16.47
C ALA A 157 -24.85 -19.94 16.55
N ILE A 158 -25.95 -19.33 16.13
CA ILE A 158 -27.27 -19.96 16.00
C ILE A 158 -27.80 -19.67 14.60
N GLU A 159 -28.18 -20.74 13.89
CA GLU A 159 -28.96 -20.76 12.64
C GLU A 159 -28.29 -20.31 11.34
N LEU A 160 -27.34 -21.10 10.85
CA LEU A 160 -27.24 -21.41 9.41
C LEU A 160 -26.85 -22.88 9.20
N GLN A 161 -27.57 -23.79 9.86
CA GLN A 161 -27.46 -25.24 9.61
C GLN A 161 -28.82 -25.77 9.15
N GLY A 162 -28.91 -25.94 7.82
CA GLY A 162 -29.78 -26.83 7.07
C GLY A 162 -31.09 -27.29 7.71
N GLY A 163 -32.16 -26.54 7.46
CA GLY A 163 -33.49 -27.13 7.31
C GLY A 163 -33.60 -27.77 5.94
N VAL A 164 -33.28 -29.07 5.86
CA VAL A 164 -33.79 -29.96 4.80
C VAL A 164 -34.88 -30.80 5.47
N GLN A 165 -36.13 -30.51 5.15
CA GLN A 165 -37.20 -31.49 5.14
C GLN A 165 -37.70 -31.61 3.70
#